data_AF-A0A2N3XUD6-F1
#
_entry.id   AF-A0A2N3XUD6-F1
#
_cell.length_a   1.000
_cell.length_b   1.000
_cell.length_c   1.000
_cell.angle_alpha   90.00
_cell.angle_beta   90.00
_cell.angle_gamma   90.00
#
_symmetry.space_group_name_H-M   'P 1'
#
loop_
_entity.id
_entity.type
_entity.pdbx_description
1 polymer ?
#
loop_
_entity_poly.entity_id
_entity_poly.type
_entity_poly.pdbx_seq_one_letter_code
_entity_poly.pdbx_strand_id
1 'polypeptide(L)'
;MTTELGLDRWTEKPIHSLLEEAMADRPALAQLDIVTAARGLAVQISDEVLRPHFLYNGHVRETARKRLIQTLVVDIRFTPATAQHIADRLVDLATSNRERFLRLNDRPPR
;
A
#
# COMPACT_ATOMS: atom_id res chain seq x y z
N MET A 1 -14.12 15.13 -8.70
CA MET A 1 -13.47 13.82 -8.93
C MET A 1 -13.27 13.19 -7.57
N THR A 2 -13.85 12.02 -7.32
CA THR A 2 -13.88 11.40 -5.98
C THR A 2 -12.49 10.88 -5.61
N THR A 3 -11.92 11.51 -4.59
CA THR A 3 -10.66 11.21 -3.90
C THR A 3 -10.76 9.93 -3.06
N GLU A 4 -11.39 8.88 -3.61
CA GLU A 4 -11.62 7.63 -2.89
C GLU A 4 -10.80 6.53 -3.57
N LEU A 5 -9.99 5.80 -2.81
CA LEU A 5 -9.16 4.69 -3.33
C LEU A 5 -9.99 3.48 -3.78
N GLY A 6 -11.32 3.53 -3.62
CA GLY A 6 -12.19 2.38 -3.85
C GLY A 6 -12.04 1.32 -2.76
N LEU A 7 -11.46 1.69 -1.61
CA LEU A 7 -11.32 0.88 -0.41
C LEU A 7 -12.44 1.21 0.58
N ASP A 8 -12.62 0.38 1.61
CA ASP A 8 -13.37 0.84 2.77
C ASP A 8 -12.54 1.85 3.57
N ARG A 9 -13.23 2.82 4.20
CA ARG A 9 -12.61 3.94 4.93
C ARG A 9 -11.51 3.54 5.92
N TRP A 10 -11.58 2.32 6.45
CA TRP A 10 -10.66 1.83 7.47
C TRP A 10 -9.39 1.21 6.89
N THR A 11 -9.36 0.88 5.60
CA THR A 11 -8.15 0.43 4.90
C THR A 11 -7.50 1.59 4.13
N GLU A 12 -8.34 2.46 3.58
CA GLU A 12 -7.90 3.67 2.89
C GLU A 12 -7.17 4.65 3.82
N LYS A 13 -7.77 4.95 4.97
CA LYS A 13 -7.23 5.92 5.92
C LYS A 13 -5.84 5.54 6.44
N PRO A 14 -5.56 4.28 6.86
CA PRO A 14 -4.21 3.90 7.27
C PRO A 14 -3.15 4.04 6.17
N ILE A 15 -3.45 3.70 4.92
CA ILE A 15 -2.49 3.85 3.81
C ILE A 15 -2.19 5.34 3.58
N HIS A 16 -3.24 6.16 3.56
CA HIS A 16 -3.09 7.62 3.45
C HIS A 16 -2.28 8.20 4.60
N SER A 17 -2.61 7.87 5.85
CA SER A 17 -1.90 8.38 7.01
C SER A 17 -0.43 7.94 7.04
N LEU A 18 -0.12 6.69 6.65
CA LEU A 18 1.27 6.23 6.55
C LEU A 18 2.09 7.04 5.54
N LEU A 19 1.50 7.39 4.40
CA LEU A 19 2.17 8.21 3.40
C LEU A 19 2.28 9.66 3.86
N GLU A 20 1.23 10.24 4.44
CA GLU A 20 1.26 11.60 4.98
C GLU A 20 2.31 11.76 6.09
N GLU A 21 2.41 10.80 7.02
CA GLU A 21 3.45 10.77 8.07
C GLU A 21 4.85 10.70 7.46
N ALA A 22 5.06 9.81 6.48
CA ALA A 22 6.35 9.67 5.81
C ALA A 22 6.73 10.87 4.91
N MET A 23 5.73 11.68 4.55
CA MET A 23 5.88 12.88 3.73
C MET A 23 5.95 14.15 4.56
N ALA A 24 5.66 14.12 5.86
CA ALA A 24 5.74 15.28 6.74
C ALA A 24 7.13 15.94 6.72
N ASP A 25 8.18 15.14 6.50
CA ASP A 25 9.58 15.59 6.37
C ASP A 25 9.97 15.99 4.94
N ARG A 26 9.03 15.98 3.97
CA ARG A 26 9.27 16.27 2.55
C ARG A 26 8.27 17.29 2.00
N PRO A 27 8.68 18.56 1.81
CA PRO A 27 7.75 19.65 1.48
C PRO A 27 7.26 19.70 0.01
N ALA A 28 7.28 18.62 -0.78
CA ALA A 28 7.21 18.75 -2.25
C ALA A 28 6.36 17.74 -3.05
N LEU A 29 5.58 16.84 -2.44
CA LEU A 29 4.58 16.08 -3.20
C LEU A 29 3.22 16.78 -3.07
N ALA A 30 2.58 17.06 -4.21
CA ALA A 30 1.24 17.63 -4.17
C ALA A 30 0.30 16.59 -3.53
N GLN A 31 -0.72 17.03 -2.78
CA GLN A 31 -1.72 16.12 -2.18
C GLN A 31 -2.30 15.12 -3.20
N LEU A 32 -2.36 15.53 -4.48
CA LEU A 32 -2.81 14.72 -5.60
C LEU A 32 -1.89 13.52 -5.91
N ASP A 33 -0.58 13.67 -5.68
CA ASP A 33 0.41 12.62 -5.87
C ASP A 33 0.34 11.59 -4.73
N ILE A 34 0.03 12.03 -3.50
CA ILE A 34 -0.16 11.14 -2.34
C ILE A 34 -1.37 10.23 -2.55
N VAL A 35 -2.49 10.77 -3.02
CA VAL A 35 -3.71 9.98 -3.32
C VAL A 35 -3.42 8.96 -4.42
N THR A 36 -2.70 9.36 -5.47
CA THR A 36 -2.37 8.47 -6.59
C THR A 36 -1.44 7.36 -6.14
N ALA A 37 -0.41 7.68 -5.34
CA ALA A 37 0.50 6.70 -4.75
C ALA A 37 -0.23 5.73 -3.81
N ALA A 38 -1.11 6.24 -2.94
CA ALA A 38 -1.92 5.43 -2.05
C ALA A 38 -2.80 4.44 -2.83
N ARG A 39 -3.38 4.87 -3.96
CA ARG A 39 -4.16 3.98 -4.84
C ARG A 39 -3.30 2.89 -5.46
N GLY A 40 -2.14 3.25 -6.01
CA GLY A 40 -1.21 2.29 -6.60
C GLY A 40 -0.77 1.21 -5.60
N LEU A 41 -0.43 1.62 -4.38
CA LEU A 41 -0.04 0.71 -3.30
C LEU A 41 -1.21 -0.18 -2.86
N ALA A 42 -2.43 0.35 -2.74
CA ALA A 42 -3.61 -0.43 -2.40
C ALA A 42 -3.89 -1.56 -3.40
N VAL A 43 -3.79 -1.27 -4.70
CA VAL A 43 -3.94 -2.26 -5.78
C VAL A 43 -2.84 -3.30 -5.71
N GLN A 44 -1.58 -2.88 -5.62
CA GLN A 44 -0.44 -3.79 -5.52
C GLN A 44 -0.55 -4.73 -4.31
N ILE A 45 -0.95 -4.23 -3.14
CA ILE A 45 -1.17 -5.05 -1.95
C ILE A 45 -2.29 -6.05 -2.17
N SER A 46 -3.37 -5.65 -2.86
CA SER A 46 -4.49 -6.55 -3.16
C SER A 46 -4.04 -7.73 -4.03
N ASP A 47 -3.19 -7.49 -5.01
CA ASP A 47 -2.58 -8.53 -5.84
C ASP A 47 -1.65 -9.45 -5.05
N GLU A 48 -0.87 -8.89 -4.13
CA GLU A 48 0.00 -9.68 -3.26
C GLU A 48 -0.81 -10.57 -2.29
N VAL A 49 -1.94 -10.08 -1.77
CA VAL A 49 -2.84 -10.81 -0.85
C VAL A 49 -3.60 -11.95 -1.55
N LEU A 50 -3.81 -11.87 -2.86
CA LEU A 50 -4.37 -12.95 -3.68
C LEU A 50 -3.41 -14.14 -3.82
N ARG A 51 -2.10 -13.93 -3.62
CA ARG A 51 -1.11 -15.00 -3.78
C ARG A 51 -1.41 -16.15 -2.80
N PRO A 52 -1.27 -17.41 -3.25
CA PRO A 52 -1.43 -18.57 -2.38
C PRO A 52 -0.55 -18.46 -1.13
N HIS A 53 -1.12 -18.83 0.01
CA HIS A 53 -0.43 -18.88 1.30
C HIS A 53 0.13 -17.54 1.83
N PHE A 54 -0.30 -16.39 1.32
CA PHE A 54 0.14 -15.07 1.82
C PHE A 54 0.10 -14.96 3.36
N LEU A 55 -0.96 -15.46 4.00
CA LEU A 55 -1.10 -15.44 5.48
C LEU A 55 -0.16 -16.39 6.23
N TYR A 56 0.28 -17.48 5.60
CA TYR A 56 0.98 -18.58 6.30
C TYR A 56 2.44 -18.74 5.88
N ASN A 57 2.83 -18.14 4.76
CA ASN A 57 4.18 -18.26 4.21
C ASN A 57 4.95 -16.94 4.36
N GLY A 58 5.89 -16.92 5.31
CA GLY A 58 6.77 -15.77 5.54
C GLY A 58 7.59 -15.37 4.31
N HIS A 59 7.95 -16.32 3.44
CA HIS A 59 8.67 -16.04 2.19
C HIS A 59 7.81 -15.27 1.17
N VAL A 60 6.51 -15.58 1.09
CA VAL A 60 5.57 -14.86 0.23
C VAL A 60 5.43 -13.41 0.72
N ARG A 61 5.29 -13.20 2.04
CA ARG A 61 5.23 -11.85 2.62
C ARG A 61 6.53 -11.07 2.44
N GLU A 62 7.67 -11.72 2.62
CA GLU A 62 8.98 -11.10 2.40
C GLU A 62 9.17 -10.70 0.92
N THR A 63 8.67 -11.51 -0.01
CA THR A 63 8.69 -11.17 -1.43
C THR A 63 7.79 -9.98 -1.74
N ALA A 64 6.56 -9.96 -1.19
CA ALA A 64 5.65 -8.83 -1.33
C ALA A 64 6.26 -7.54 -0.78
N ARG A 65 6.87 -7.62 0.41
CA ARG A 65 7.60 -6.52 1.06
C ARG A 65 8.71 -5.96 0.16
N LYS A 66 9.57 -6.83 -0.40
CA LYS A 66 10.65 -6.41 -1.30
C LYS A 66 10.13 -5.66 -2.52
N ARG A 67 9.01 -6.10 -3.11
CA ARG A 67 8.38 -5.39 -4.23
C ARG A 67 7.81 -4.04 -3.82
N LEU A 68 7.14 -3.95 -2.67
CA LEU A 68 6.64 -2.69 -2.13
C LEU A 68 7.77 -1.70 -1.88
N ILE A 69 8.88 -2.14 -1.30
CA ILE A 69 10.08 -1.31 -1.10
C ILE A 69 10.59 -0.78 -2.43
N GLN A 70 10.69 -1.64 -3.45
CA GLN A 70 11.14 -1.22 -4.78
C GLN A 70 10.23 -0.12 -5.36
N THR A 71 8.91 -0.29 -5.30
CA THR A 71 7.94 0.73 -5.73
C THR A 71 8.10 2.04 -4.94
N LEU A 72 8.20 1.96 -3.62
CA LEU A 72 8.35 3.12 -2.73
C LEU A 72 9.65 3.90 -3.00
N VAL A 73 10.75 3.21 -3.30
CA VAL A 73 12.05 3.83 -3.61
C VAL A 73 12.10 4.38 -5.03
N VAL A 74 11.63 3.63 -6.01
CA VAL A 74 11.77 3.98 -7.44
C VAL A 74 10.73 5.00 -7.87
N ASP A 75 9.46 4.74 -7.53
CA ASP A 75 8.33 5.51 -8.06
C ASP A 75 8.02 6.71 -7.15
N ILE A 76 7.97 6.47 -5.83
CA ILE A 76 7.61 7.50 -4.84
C ILE A 76 8.87 8.21 -4.28
N ARG A 77 10.06 7.74 -4.67
CA ARG A 77 11.37 8.34 -4.33
C ARG A 77 11.66 8.38 -2.83
N PHE A 78 11.03 7.53 -2.01
CA PHE A 78 11.36 7.45 -0.59
C PHE A 78 12.80 6.97 -0.36
N THR A 79 13.37 7.33 0.78
CA THR A 79 14.65 6.74 1.19
C THR A 79 14.46 5.23 1.43
N PRO A 80 15.51 4.40 1.29
CA PRO A 80 15.39 2.96 1.57
C PRO A 80 14.86 2.66 2.98
N ALA A 81 15.26 3.43 3.99
CA ALA A 81 14.81 3.26 5.37
C ALA A 81 13.31 3.57 5.52
N THR A 82 12.84 4.68 4.93
CA THR A 82 11.42 5.05 4.93
C THR A 82 10.59 4.03 4.16
N ALA A 83 11.07 3.59 3.00
CA ALA A 83 10.40 2.59 2.17
C ALA A 83 10.27 1.25 2.88
N GLN A 84 11.32 0.80 3.58
CA GLN A 84 11.29 -0.40 4.43
C GLN A 84 10.21 -0.28 5.51
N HIS A 85 10.20 0.82 6.26
CA HIS A 85 9.22 1.05 7.32
C HIS A 85 7.77 1.03 6.80
N ILE A 86 7.50 1.73 5.70
CA ILE A 86 6.16 1.77 5.09
C ILE A 86 5.77 0.37 4.58
N ALA A 87 6.67 -0.32 3.88
CA ALA A 87 6.39 -1.65 3.34
C ALA A 87 6.06 -2.67 4.45
N ASP A 88 6.76 -2.62 5.58
CA ASP A 88 6.46 -3.45 6.75
C ASP A 88 5.04 -3.19 7.27
N ARG A 89 4.70 -1.92 7.46
CA ARG A 89 3.36 -1.51 7.94
C ARG A 89 2.25 -1.89 6.96
N LEU A 90 2.50 -1.79 5.65
CA LEU A 90 1.55 -2.19 4.62
C LEU A 90 1.33 -3.69 4.59
N VAL A 91 2.37 -4.52 4.75
CA VAL A 91 2.24 -5.98 4.83
C VAL A 91 1.50 -6.40 6.11
N ASP A 92 1.74 -5.74 7.23
CA ASP A 92 1.02 -6.00 8.49
C ASP A 92 -0.46 -5.61 8.37
N LEU A 93 -0.74 -4.46 7.75
CA LEU A 93 -2.10 -4.01 7.44
C LEU A 93 -2.82 -5.01 6.54
N ALA A 94 -2.15 -5.48 5.48
CA ALA A 94 -2.66 -6.48 4.54
C ALA A 94 -2.96 -7.82 5.21
N THR A 95 -2.09 -8.25 6.13
CA THR A 95 -2.28 -9.48 6.91
C THR A 95 -3.49 -9.35 7.83
N SER A 96 -3.63 -8.21 8.51
CA SER A 96 -4.72 -7.95 9.47
C SER A 96 -6.08 -7.67 8.80
N ASN A 97 -6.08 -7.23 7.54
CA ASN A 97 -7.27 -6.80 6.81
C ASN A 97 -7.45 -7.51 5.46
N ARG A 98 -6.96 -8.76 5.33
CA ARG A 98 -6.94 -9.51 4.06
C ARG A 98 -8.26 -9.47 3.30
N GLU A 99 -9.38 -9.78 3.94
CA GLU A 99 -10.69 -9.83 3.29
C GLU A 99 -11.15 -8.48 2.71
N ARG A 100 -10.61 -7.36 3.22
CA ARG A 100 -10.91 -6.03 2.72
C ARG A 100 -10.11 -5.73 1.46
N PHE A 101 -8.84 -6.12 1.43
CA PHE A 101 -8.00 -6.05 0.23
C PHE A 101 -8.50 -6.99 -0.87
N LEU A 102 -8.99 -8.18 -0.54
CA LEU A 102 -9.59 -9.08 -1.54
C LEU A 102 -10.82 -8.46 -2.24
N ARG A 103 -11.65 -7.72 -1.49
CA ARG A 103 -12.84 -7.04 -2.03
C ARG A 103 -12.53 -5.93 -3.03
N LEU A 104 -11.30 -5.42 -3.11
CA LEU A 104 -10.90 -4.53 -4.19
C LEU A 104 -10.84 -5.26 -5.53
N ASN A 105 -10.29 -6.47 -5.54
CA ASN A 105 -10.12 -7.27 -6.75
C ASN A 105 -11.44 -7.88 -7.25
N ASP A 106 -12.43 -8.04 -6.38
CA ASP A 106 -13.80 -8.44 -6.77
C ASP A 106 -14.60 -7.30 -7.42
N ARG A 107 -14.10 -6.07 -7.43
CA ARG A 107 -14.79 -4.95 -8.08
C ARG A 107 -14.39 -4.88 -9.55
N PRO A 108 -15.34 -4.83 -10.50
CA PRO A 108 -15.01 -4.65 -11.91
C PRO A 108 -14.24 -3.33 -12.09
N PRO A 109 -13.22 -3.29 -12.98
CA PRO A 109 -12.53 -2.05 -13.30
C PRO A 109 -13.56 -1.05 -13.82
N ARG A 110 -13.67 0.10 -13.15
CA ARG A 110 -14.48 1.24 -13.62
C ARG A 110 -13.67 2.12 -14.55
#